data_AF-A0A075WCH5-F1
#
_entry.id   AF-A0A075WCH5-F1
#
_cell.length_a   1.000
_cell.length_b   1.000
_cell.length_c   1.000
_cell.angle_alpha   90.00
_cell.angle_beta   90.00
_cell.angle_gamma   90.00
#
_symmetry.space_group_name_H-M   'P 1'
#
loop_
_entity.id
_entity.type
_entity.pdbx_description
1 polymer ?
#
loop_
_entity_poly.entity_id
_entity_poly.type
_entity_poly.pdbx_seq_one_letter_code
_entity_poly.pdbx_strand_id
1 'polypeptide(L)'
;MQRYIYPVDLTEVEDELNIIVEKLKTSKAEAIREAIRHYAEELRGLEVVELRDVPKEQAKEEVKEFIKGKERVWADEIADALRLDLSLVNDILMELWSEGYVEPED
;
A
#
# COMPACT_ATOMS: atom_id res chain seq x y z
N MET A 1 -6.74 32.44 -11.39
CA MET A 1 -5.95 31.45 -10.64
C MET A 1 -5.57 32.07 -9.30
N GLN A 2 -6.02 31.50 -8.18
CA GLN A 2 -5.76 32.04 -6.84
C GLN A 2 -4.42 31.50 -6.35
N ARG A 3 -3.50 32.38 -5.92
CA ARG A 3 -2.22 31.98 -5.32
C ARG A 3 -2.38 31.89 -3.80
N TYR A 4 -2.05 30.75 -3.24
CA TYR A 4 -1.95 30.55 -1.80
C TYR A 4 -0.50 30.76 -1.35
N ILE A 5 -0.31 31.48 -0.25
CA ILE A 5 1.00 31.69 0.38
C ILE A 5 0.93 31.02 1.74
N TYR A 6 1.78 30.01 1.95
CA TYR A 6 1.92 29.32 3.23
C TYR A 6 3.24 29.75 3.86
N PRO A 7 3.25 30.41 5.03
CA PRO A 7 4.46 30.56 5.79
C PRO A 7 4.86 29.18 6.33
N VAL A 8 6.10 28.78 6.08
CA VAL A 8 6.67 27.51 6.54
C VAL A 8 7.88 27.84 7.40
N ASP A 9 7.92 27.30 8.61
CA ASP A 9 9.13 27.34 9.43
C ASP A 9 10.13 26.30 8.90
N LEU A 10 11.33 26.76 8.56
CA LEU A 10 12.38 25.94 7.97
C LEU A 10 13.56 25.78 8.93
N THR A 11 13.44 26.24 10.17
CA THR A 11 14.55 26.26 11.15
C THR A 11 15.13 24.86 11.38
N GLU A 12 14.29 23.83 11.42
CA GLU A 12 14.73 22.45 11.66
C GLU A 12 15.39 21.80 10.43
N VAL A 13 15.21 22.37 9.24
CA VAL A 13 15.65 21.77 7.95
C VAL A 13 16.51 22.74 7.13
N GLU A 14 17.03 23.80 7.76
CA GLU A 14 17.73 24.87 7.05
C GLU A 14 19.02 24.37 6.42
N ASP A 15 19.76 23.52 7.12
CA ASP A 15 21.03 22.98 6.65
C ASP A 15 20.84 22.06 5.43
N GLU A 16 19.84 21.18 5.47
CA GLU A 16 19.44 20.31 4.35
C GLU A 16 19.03 21.14 3.14
N LEU A 17 18.20 22.18 3.36
CA LEU A 17 17.76 23.06 2.28
C LEU A 17 18.93 23.81 1.65
N ASN A 18 19.89 24.28 2.46
CA ASN A 18 21.08 24.95 1.97
C ASN A 18 21.95 23.99 1.14
N ILE A 19 22.13 22.74 1.56
CA ILE A 19 22.85 21.72 0.78
C ILE A 19 22.18 21.52 -0.60
N ILE A 20 20.85 21.38 -0.63
CA ILE A 20 20.10 21.19 -1.88
C ILE A 20 20.30 22.39 -2.82
N VAL A 21 20.14 23.61 -2.30
CA VAL A 21 20.33 24.85 -3.05
C VAL A 21 21.75 24.96 -3.61
N GLU A 22 22.77 24.65 -2.81
CA GLU A 22 24.16 24.75 -3.21
C GLU A 22 24.56 23.72 -4.26
N LYS A 23 24.08 22.47 -4.12
CA LYS A 23 24.42 21.36 -5.02
C LYS A 23 23.66 21.43 -6.33
N LEU A 24 22.38 21.77 -6.29
CA LEU A 24 21.51 21.84 -7.47
C LEU A 24 21.48 23.22 -8.12
N LYS A 25 22.14 24.23 -7.51
CA LYS A 25 22.21 25.62 -8.02
C LYS A 25 20.81 26.20 -8.28
N THR A 26 19.90 25.99 -7.34
CA THR A 26 18.49 26.41 -7.45
C THR A 26 18.09 27.35 -6.32
N SER A 27 16.89 27.92 -6.38
CA SER A 27 16.37 28.76 -5.28
C SER A 27 15.77 27.90 -4.16
N LYS A 28 15.76 28.40 -2.91
CA LYS A 28 15.08 27.74 -1.77
C LYS A 28 13.62 27.37 -2.10
N ALA A 29 12.89 28.29 -2.76
CA ALA A 29 11.50 28.07 -3.13
C ALA A 29 11.32 26.97 -4.19
N GLU A 30 12.26 26.85 -5.13
CA GLU A 30 12.23 25.78 -6.13
C GLU A 30 12.62 24.44 -5.51
N ALA A 31 13.65 24.41 -4.66
CA ALA A 31 14.02 23.21 -3.91
C ALA A 31 12.84 22.64 -3.11
N ILE A 32 12.08 23.49 -2.41
CA ILE A 32 10.89 23.07 -1.65
C ILE A 32 9.81 22.51 -2.59
N ARG A 33 9.55 23.16 -3.73
CA ARG A 33 8.57 22.66 -4.71
C ARG A 33 8.98 21.31 -5.30
N GLU A 34 10.25 21.14 -5.63
CA GLU A 34 10.78 19.90 -6.16
C GLU A 34 10.72 18.78 -5.12
N ALA A 35 11.06 19.05 -3.86
CA ALA A 35 10.92 18.07 -2.79
C ALA A 35 9.47 17.58 -2.65
N ILE A 36 8.49 18.49 -2.71
CA ILE A 36 7.07 18.13 -2.67
C ILE A 36 6.69 17.27 -3.89
N ARG A 37 7.15 17.64 -5.09
CA ARG A 37 6.88 16.87 -6.32
C ARG A 37 7.48 15.47 -6.23
N HIS A 38 8.71 15.37 -5.75
CA HIS A 38 9.41 14.11 -5.56
C HIS A 38 8.63 13.17 -4.64
N TYR A 39 8.26 13.63 -3.44
CA TYR A 39 7.42 12.84 -2.53
C TYR A 39 6.08 12.46 -3.16
N ALA A 40 5.44 13.37 -3.89
CA ALA A 40 4.18 13.05 -4.57
C ALA A 40 4.36 11.99 -5.66
N GLU A 41 5.47 11.99 -6.40
CA GLU A 41 5.80 10.97 -7.40
C GLU A 41 6.11 9.62 -6.75
N GLU A 42 6.87 9.61 -5.65
CA GLU A 42 7.12 8.40 -4.86
C GLU A 42 5.82 7.77 -4.36
N LEU A 43 4.91 8.59 -3.82
CA LEU A 43 3.62 8.12 -3.30
C LEU A 43 2.63 7.72 -4.40
N ARG A 44 2.69 8.29 -5.61
CA ARG A 44 1.80 7.90 -6.72
C ARG A 44 1.95 6.44 -7.13
N GLY A 45 3.13 5.85 -6.91
CA GLY A 45 3.36 4.42 -7.14
C GLY A 45 2.83 3.52 -6.02
N LEU A 46 2.41 4.10 -4.88
CA LEU A 46 1.88 3.37 -3.74
C LEU A 46 0.36 3.42 -3.78
N GLU A 47 -0.28 2.28 -4.05
CA GLU A 47 -1.71 2.14 -3.83
C GLU A 47 -1.94 1.91 -2.32
N VAL A 48 -2.61 2.86 -1.66
CA VAL A 48 -3.07 2.65 -0.28
C VAL A 48 -4.25 1.70 -0.34
N VAL A 49 -3.99 0.41 -0.15
CA VAL A 49 -5.03 -0.62 -0.08
C VAL A 49 -5.48 -0.74 1.38
N GLU A 50 -6.68 -0.25 1.67
CA GLU A 50 -7.31 -0.50 2.97
C GLU A 50 -7.81 -1.94 3.03
N LEU A 51 -7.37 -2.68 4.05
CA LEU A 51 -7.90 -4.00 4.35
C LEU A 51 -9.35 -3.88 4.83
N ARG A 52 -10.19 -4.80 4.36
CA ARG A 52 -11.58 -4.92 4.78
C ARG A 52 -11.66 -5.64 6.12
N ASP A 53 -12.37 -5.04 7.05
CA ASP A 53 -12.80 -5.70 8.27
C ASP A 53 -14.16 -6.36 8.03
N VAL A 54 -14.17 -7.68 7.84
CA VAL A 54 -15.38 -8.48 7.56
C VAL A 54 -15.41 -9.71 8.45
N PRO A 55 -16.61 -10.22 8.80
CA PRO A 55 -16.74 -11.48 9.54
C PRO A 55 -16.05 -12.63 8.81
N LYS A 56 -15.41 -13.53 9.57
CA LYS A 56 -14.64 -14.67 9.04
C LYS A 56 -15.47 -15.55 8.10
N GLU A 57 -16.74 -15.73 8.39
CA GLU A 57 -17.70 -16.54 7.64
C GLU A 57 -17.96 -15.93 6.26
N GLN A 58 -18.09 -14.59 6.19
CA GLN A 58 -18.19 -13.88 4.93
C GLN A 58 -16.88 -14.01 4.15
N ALA A 59 -15.74 -13.77 4.79
CA ALA A 59 -14.43 -13.91 4.17
C ALA A 59 -14.21 -15.33 3.62
N LYS A 60 -14.63 -16.36 4.34
CA LYS A 60 -14.52 -17.77 3.93
C LYS A 60 -15.30 -18.07 2.65
N GLU A 61 -16.51 -17.54 2.52
CA GLU A 61 -17.30 -17.70 1.28
C GLU A 61 -16.68 -16.93 0.11
N GLU A 62 -16.16 -15.72 0.33
CA GLU A 62 -15.44 -14.94 -0.68
C GLU A 62 -14.16 -15.66 -1.14
N VAL A 63 -13.40 -16.26 -0.22
CA VAL A 63 -12.22 -17.08 -0.53
C VAL A 63 -12.59 -18.30 -1.36
N LYS A 64 -13.64 -19.04 -1.00
CA LYS A 64 -14.12 -20.18 -1.81
C LYS A 64 -14.49 -19.77 -3.23
N GLU A 65 -15.25 -18.69 -3.39
CA GLU A 65 -15.63 -18.14 -4.69
C GLU A 65 -14.39 -17.70 -5.49
N PHE A 66 -13.38 -17.13 -4.85
CA PHE A 66 -12.14 -16.72 -5.50
C PHE A 66 -11.30 -17.89 -6.01
N ILE A 67 -11.26 -19.01 -5.28
CA ILE A 67 -10.50 -20.22 -5.62
C ILE A 67 -11.20 -21.01 -6.73
N LYS A 68 -12.54 -20.99 -6.75
CA LYS A 68 -13.36 -21.77 -7.66
C LYS A 68 -12.97 -21.59 -9.12
N GLY A 69 -12.61 -22.70 -9.78
CA GLY A 69 -12.23 -22.72 -11.19
C GLY A 69 -10.79 -22.33 -11.48
N LYS A 70 -9.97 -22.06 -10.45
CA LYS A 70 -8.53 -21.89 -10.56
C LYS A 70 -7.83 -23.19 -10.17
N GLU A 71 -6.79 -23.56 -10.91
CA GLU A 71 -6.00 -24.77 -10.64
C GLU A 71 -5.06 -24.54 -9.45
N ARG A 72 -4.54 -23.33 -9.31
CA ARG A 72 -3.60 -22.94 -8.25
C ARG A 72 -3.76 -21.47 -7.91
N VAL A 73 -3.60 -21.15 -6.64
CA VAL A 73 -3.60 -19.78 -6.11
C VAL A 73 -2.67 -19.70 -4.91
N TRP A 74 -2.13 -18.52 -4.67
CA TRP A 74 -1.32 -18.24 -3.48
C TRP A 74 -2.09 -17.41 -2.46
N ALA A 75 -1.72 -17.54 -1.18
CA ALA A 75 -2.42 -16.85 -0.08
C ALA A 75 -2.32 -15.32 -0.18
N ASP A 76 -1.18 -14.80 -0.65
CA ASP A 76 -0.96 -13.38 -0.94
C ASP A 76 -1.84 -12.88 -2.09
N GLU A 77 -1.99 -13.66 -3.17
CA GLU A 77 -2.90 -13.30 -4.27
C GLU A 77 -4.37 -13.20 -3.80
N ILE A 78 -4.79 -14.08 -2.90
CA ILE A 78 -6.14 -14.05 -2.31
C ILE A 78 -6.28 -12.82 -1.39
N ALA A 79 -5.30 -12.59 -0.51
CA ALA A 79 -5.29 -11.48 0.42
C ALA A 79 -5.36 -10.13 -0.30
N ASP A 80 -4.55 -9.95 -1.34
CA ASP A 80 -4.52 -8.73 -2.14
C ASP A 80 -5.83 -8.53 -2.91
N ALA A 81 -6.31 -9.57 -3.61
CA ALA A 81 -7.49 -9.45 -4.45
C ALA A 81 -8.77 -9.22 -3.64
N LEU A 82 -8.88 -9.83 -2.46
CA LEU A 82 -10.05 -9.69 -1.58
C LEU A 82 -9.89 -8.56 -0.54
N ARG A 83 -8.69 -7.95 -0.48
CA ARG A 83 -8.28 -6.97 0.53
C ARG A 83 -8.49 -7.48 1.95
N LEU A 84 -8.08 -8.72 2.19
CA LEU A 84 -8.19 -9.38 3.49
C LEU A 84 -6.83 -9.44 4.15
N ASP A 85 -6.81 -9.48 5.48
CA ASP A 85 -5.58 -9.76 6.23
C ASP A 85 -5.02 -11.14 5.84
N LEU A 86 -3.72 -11.21 5.57
CA LEU A 86 -3.07 -12.45 5.14
C LEU A 86 -3.17 -13.55 6.21
N SER A 87 -3.18 -13.19 7.49
CA SER A 87 -3.36 -14.16 8.59
C SER A 87 -4.77 -14.73 8.57
N LEU A 88 -5.78 -13.89 8.34
CA LEU A 88 -7.16 -14.33 8.17
C LEU A 88 -7.32 -15.28 6.98
N VAL A 89 -6.68 -14.97 5.85
CA VAL A 89 -6.68 -15.85 4.67
C VAL A 89 -6.04 -17.19 4.99
N ASN A 90 -4.88 -17.21 5.65
CA ASN A 90 -4.23 -18.46 6.05
C ASN A 90 -5.10 -19.31 6.99
N ASP A 91 -5.74 -18.68 7.98
CA ASP A 91 -6.66 -19.36 8.90
C ASP A 91 -7.83 -20.01 8.13
N ILE A 92 -8.39 -19.29 7.16
CA ILE A 92 -9.46 -19.79 6.29
C ILE A 92 -8.96 -20.96 5.43
N LEU A 93 -7.79 -20.85 4.80
CA LEU A 93 -7.22 -21.90 3.98
C LEU A 93 -6.93 -23.17 4.78
N MET A 94 -6.46 -23.04 6.03
CA MET A 94 -6.27 -24.18 6.93
C MET A 94 -7.58 -24.90 7.26
N GLU A 95 -8.67 -24.15 7.47
CA GLU A 95 -10.00 -24.74 7.66
C GLU A 95 -10.49 -25.45 6.40
N LEU A 96 -10.36 -24.80 5.24
CA LEU A 96 -10.74 -25.38 3.95
C LEU A 96 -9.94 -26.65 3.63
N TRP A 97 -8.66 -26.70 4.04
CA TRP A 97 -7.85 -27.90 3.91
C TRP A 97 -8.34 -29.01 4.83
N SER A 98 -8.68 -28.68 6.08
CA SER A 98 -9.26 -29.63 7.04
C SER A 98 -10.62 -30.18 6.56
N GLU A 99 -11.36 -29.40 5.77
CA GLU A 99 -12.61 -29.79 5.12
C GLU A 99 -12.40 -30.56 3.79
N GLY A 100 -11.15 -30.66 3.30
CA GLY A 100 -10.81 -31.31 2.03
C GLY A 100 -11.17 -30.50 0.77
N TYR A 101 -11.37 -29.18 0.90
CA TYR A 101 -11.72 -28.29 -0.20
C TYR A 101 -10.49 -27.76 -0.96
N VAL A 102 -9.35 -27.62 -0.28
CA VAL A 102 -8.06 -27.25 -0.86
C VAL A 102 -6.97 -28.19 -0.37
N GLU A 103 -5.85 -28.27 -1.08
CA GLU A 103 -4.67 -29.03 -0.68
C GLU A 103 -3.43 -28.14 -0.82
N PRO A 104 -2.46 -28.22 0.09
CA PRO A 104 -1.17 -27.57 -0.09
C PRO A 104 -0.41 -28.20 -1.26
N GLU A 105 0.47 -27.44 -1.88
CA GLU A 105 1.40 -28.00 -2.85
C GLU A 105 2.43 -28.91 -2.13
N ASP A 106 2.77 -30.04 -2.76
CA ASP A 106 3.77 -31.00 -2.30
C ASP A 106 5.21 -30.45 -2.27
#